data_AF-F0YH00-F1
#
_entry.id   AF-F0YH00-F1
#
_cell.length_a   1.000
_cell.length_b   1.000
_cell.length_c   1.000
_cell.angle_alpha   90.00
_cell.angle_beta   90.00
_cell.angle_gamma   90.00
#
_symmetry.space_group_name_H-M   'P 1'
#
loop_
_entity.id
_entity.type
_entity.pdbx_description
1 polymer ?
#
loop_
_entity_poly.entity_id
_entity_poly.type
_entity_poly.pdbx_seq_one_letter_code
_entity_poly.pdbx_strand_id
1 'polypeptide(L)'
;MGKVQSKIVSVLVDCLEKPEPSRLERTKAFVDGSSLPIVVTNSADGTVVHCNEAWCGMCGYARDEALGRTNGELLQGPGTDLRAARAMVGELRAGASKARAVLFNYKKDRSPFWNDLVVTHIGDDASVGVSGYDVAFLREARDAGDAADGAALSECFSMKKRLSPFTGELSEASMFVVS
;
A
#
# COMPACT_ATOMS: atom_id res chain seq x y z
N MET A 1 13.13 56.82 14.63
CA MET A 1 12.22 56.07 13.74
C MET A 1 12.95 54.80 13.30
N GLY A 2 12.45 53.58 13.56
CA GLY A 2 13.03 52.38 12.89
C GLY A 2 13.24 51.08 13.67
N LYS A 3 12.37 50.68 14.62
CA LYS A 3 12.47 49.33 15.25
C LYS A 3 11.12 48.60 15.43
N VAL A 4 10.14 48.84 14.56
CA VAL A 4 8.81 48.19 14.65
C VAL A 4 8.35 47.59 13.31
N GLN A 5 9.28 47.09 12.48
CA GLN A 5 8.94 46.41 11.22
C GLN A 5 9.64 45.05 11.04
N SER A 6 9.77 44.23 12.10
CA SER A 6 10.48 42.94 11.97
C SER A 6 9.96 41.82 12.89
N LYS A 7 8.64 41.69 13.01
CA LYS A 7 8.03 40.48 13.62
C LYS A 7 6.84 39.92 12.85
N ILE A 8 6.10 40.77 12.14
CA ILE A 8 4.90 40.33 11.40
C ILE A 8 5.28 39.61 10.09
N VAL A 9 6.37 40.00 9.43
CA VAL A 9 6.80 39.36 8.17
C VAL A 9 7.38 37.97 8.39
N SER A 10 8.08 37.69 9.50
CA SER A 10 8.65 36.36 9.74
C SER A 10 7.59 35.30 10.09
N VAL A 11 6.52 35.69 10.77
CA VAL A 11 5.42 34.77 11.14
C VAL A 11 4.55 34.42 9.93
N LEU A 12 4.45 35.32 8.94
CA LEU A 12 3.69 35.08 7.71
C LEU A 12 4.45 34.23 6.69
N VAL A 13 5.79 34.29 6.66
CA VAL A 13 6.59 33.46 5.75
C VAL A 13 6.61 31.99 6.20
N ASP A 14 6.62 31.71 7.50
CA ASP A 14 6.56 30.33 8.03
C ASP A 14 5.21 29.63 7.79
N CYS A 15 4.14 30.38 7.51
CA CYS A 15 2.81 29.81 7.25
C CYS A 15 2.55 29.46 5.78
N LEU A 16 3.40 29.92 4.84
CA LEU A 16 3.11 29.88 3.40
C LEU A 16 3.79 28.74 2.63
N GLU A 17 4.65 27.94 3.26
CA GLU A 17 5.27 26.77 2.63
C GLU A 17 5.13 25.55 3.55
N LYS A 18 3.91 25.02 3.69
CA LYS A 18 3.82 23.63 4.14
C LYS A 18 4.42 22.78 3.02
N PRO A 19 5.49 21.99 3.26
CA PRO A 19 6.01 21.11 2.23
C PRO A 19 4.87 20.20 1.77
N GLU A 20 4.74 20.03 0.46
CA GLU A 20 3.79 19.09 -0.11
C GLU A 20 3.96 17.73 0.59
N PRO A 21 2.87 17.06 1.00
CA PRO A 21 2.98 15.78 1.71
C PRO A 21 3.80 14.81 0.88
N SER A 22 4.72 14.09 1.52
CA SER A 22 5.52 13.06 0.88
C SER A 22 4.64 12.02 0.17
N ARG A 23 5.23 11.29 -0.79
CA ARG A 23 4.52 10.22 -1.51
C ARG A 23 3.88 9.21 -0.54
N LEU A 24 4.62 8.84 0.51
CA LEU A 24 4.11 7.96 1.56
C LEU A 24 2.91 8.57 2.30
N GLU A 25 2.96 9.85 2.67
CA GLU A 25 1.85 10.52 3.37
C GLU A 25 0.58 10.57 2.52
N ARG A 26 0.72 10.85 1.22
CA ARG A 26 -0.40 10.81 0.27
C ARG A 26 -0.98 9.40 0.12
N THR A 27 -0.12 8.39 0.02
CA THR A 27 -0.55 6.98 0.01
C THR A 27 -1.26 6.59 1.31
N LYS A 28 -0.76 7.00 2.48
CA LYS A 28 -1.40 6.74 3.78
C LYS A 28 -2.81 7.34 3.84
N ALA A 29 -2.95 8.60 3.42
CA ALA A 29 -4.25 9.27 3.39
C ALA A 29 -5.26 8.55 2.47
N PHE A 30 -4.80 8.07 1.31
CA PHE A 30 -5.61 7.24 0.42
C PHE A 30 -6.04 5.93 1.10
N VAL A 31 -5.09 5.24 1.73
CA VAL A 31 -5.30 3.95 2.39
C VAL A 31 -6.32 4.08 3.53
N ASP A 32 -6.21 5.13 4.34
CA ASP A 32 -7.15 5.40 5.43
C ASP A 32 -8.56 5.76 4.93
N GLY A 33 -8.69 6.38 3.75
CA GLY A 33 -9.99 6.70 3.15
C GLY A 33 -10.68 5.54 2.42
N SER A 34 -10.04 4.37 2.33
CA SER A 34 -10.57 3.21 1.62
C SER A 34 -11.34 2.27 2.55
N SER A 35 -12.47 1.76 2.07
CA SER A 35 -13.23 0.69 2.74
C SER A 35 -12.66 -0.71 2.50
N LEU A 36 -11.68 -0.86 1.60
CA LEU A 36 -11.02 -2.15 1.37
C LEU A 36 -9.91 -2.39 2.38
N PRO A 37 -9.66 -3.64 2.81
CA PRO A 37 -8.49 -4.00 3.62
C PRO A 37 -7.18 -3.73 2.89
N ILE A 38 -6.40 -2.76 3.37
CA ILE A 38 -5.13 -2.37 2.75
C ILE A 38 -4.00 -2.27 3.77
N VAL A 39 -2.84 -2.80 3.38
CA VAL A 39 -1.59 -2.68 4.12
C VAL A 39 -0.51 -2.12 3.20
N VAL A 40 0.34 -1.26 3.75
CA VAL A 40 1.53 -0.70 3.10
C VAL A 40 2.76 -1.29 3.77
N THR A 41 3.65 -1.86 2.97
CA THR A 41 4.92 -2.42 3.43
C THR A 41 6.10 -1.70 2.82
N ASN A 42 7.23 -1.64 3.52
CA ASN A 42 8.51 -1.25 2.94
C ASN A 42 8.95 -2.33 1.95
N SER A 43 9.21 -1.98 0.69
CA SER A 43 9.57 -2.95 -0.35
C SER A 43 10.93 -3.63 -0.11
N ALA A 44 11.82 -2.99 0.67
CA ALA A 44 13.16 -3.52 0.93
C ALA A 44 13.13 -4.77 1.82
N ASP A 45 12.33 -4.75 2.89
CA ASP A 45 12.30 -5.79 3.93
C ASP A 45 10.91 -6.42 4.15
N GLY A 46 9.86 -5.87 3.54
CA GLY A 46 8.48 -6.34 3.67
C GLY A 46 7.82 -5.98 5.01
N THR A 47 8.41 -5.07 5.79
CA THR A 47 7.84 -4.63 7.07
C THR A 47 6.65 -3.70 6.85
N VAL A 48 5.60 -3.84 7.66
CA VAL A 48 4.40 -3.00 7.62
C VAL A 48 4.74 -1.60 8.12
N VAL A 49 4.49 -0.60 7.28
CA VAL A 49 4.67 0.82 7.60
C VAL A 49 3.34 1.56 7.77
N HIS A 50 2.24 0.96 7.32
CA HIS A 50 0.87 1.45 7.51
C HIS A 50 -0.16 0.35 7.27
N CYS A 51 -1.31 0.42 7.93
CA CYS A 51 -2.49 -0.37 7.59
C CYS A 51 -3.76 0.39 7.98
N ASN A 52 -4.84 0.22 7.23
CA ASN A 52 -6.11 0.88 7.53
C ASN A 52 -6.99 0.05 8.48
N GLU A 53 -8.09 0.66 8.92
CA GLU A 53 -9.05 0.03 9.84
C GLU A 53 -9.69 -1.23 9.24
N ALA A 54 -9.97 -1.22 7.93
CA ALA A 54 -10.51 -2.39 7.24
C ALA A 54 -9.55 -3.60 7.30
N TRP A 55 -8.25 -3.37 7.14
CA TRP A 55 -7.23 -4.40 7.32
C TRP A 55 -7.15 -4.88 8.77
N CYS A 56 -7.18 -3.96 9.72
CA CYS A 56 -7.18 -4.30 11.15
C CYS A 56 -8.40 -5.16 11.52
N GLY A 57 -9.60 -4.78 11.05
CA GLY A 57 -10.85 -5.51 11.28
C GLY A 57 -10.86 -6.89 10.63
N MET A 58 -10.32 -7.02 9.41
CA MET A 58 -10.25 -8.31 8.72
C MET A 58 -9.23 -9.26 9.37
N CYS A 59 -8.03 -8.75 9.72
CA CYS A 59 -6.92 -9.57 10.21
C CYS A 59 -6.93 -9.77 11.75
N GLY A 60 -7.67 -8.93 12.47
CA GLY A 60 -7.78 -8.97 13.94
C GLY A 60 -6.60 -8.37 14.70
N TYR A 61 -5.68 -7.69 14.02
CA TYR A 61 -4.53 -7.01 14.64
C TYR A 61 -4.84 -5.52 14.85
N ALA A 62 -4.39 -4.97 15.98
CA ALA A 62 -4.30 -3.52 16.10
C ALA A 62 -3.16 -2.98 15.22
N ARG A 63 -3.29 -1.74 14.76
CA ARG A 63 -2.27 -1.08 13.92
C ARG A 63 -0.88 -1.14 14.54
N ASP A 64 -0.76 -0.82 15.82
CA ASP A 64 0.52 -0.81 16.55
C ASP A 64 1.13 -2.21 16.70
N GLU A 65 0.32 -3.27 16.65
CA GLU A 65 0.81 -4.66 16.67
C GLU A 65 1.31 -5.12 15.30
N ALA A 66 0.89 -4.45 14.22
CA ALA A 66 1.28 -4.78 12.85
C ALA A 66 2.52 -4.00 12.41
N LEU A 67 2.65 -2.73 12.81
CA LEU A 67 3.77 -1.87 12.42
C LEU A 67 5.13 -2.50 12.75
N GLY A 68 6.05 -2.44 11.78
CA GLY A 68 7.41 -2.99 11.91
C GLY A 68 7.52 -4.51 11.75
N ARG A 69 6.40 -5.23 11.64
CA ARG A 69 6.38 -6.68 11.39
C ARG A 69 6.11 -6.98 9.92
N THR A 70 6.43 -8.19 9.49
CA THR A 70 6.16 -8.66 8.13
C THR A 70 4.81 -9.38 8.05
N ASN A 71 4.20 -9.41 6.85
CA ASN A 71 3.02 -10.25 6.60
C ASN A 71 3.28 -11.74 6.88
N GLY A 72 4.53 -12.19 6.76
CA GLY A 72 4.95 -13.54 7.14
C GLY A 72 4.73 -13.84 8.63
N GLU A 73 5.08 -12.90 9.50
CA GLU A 73 4.91 -13.02 10.95
C GLU A 73 3.47 -12.82 11.41
N LEU A 74 2.66 -12.11 10.62
CA LEU A 74 1.30 -11.72 10.96
C LEU A 74 0.24 -12.71 10.44
N LEU A 75 0.35 -13.09 9.16
CA LEU A 75 -0.74 -13.74 8.42
C LEU A 75 -0.38 -15.13 7.89
N GLN A 76 0.90 -15.50 7.81
CA GLN A 76 1.31 -16.80 7.26
C GLN A 76 1.37 -17.88 8.35
N GLY A 77 1.05 -19.11 7.99
CA GLY A 77 1.01 -20.25 8.89
C GLY A 77 1.20 -21.59 8.18
N PRO A 78 0.90 -22.73 8.83
CA PRO A 78 1.26 -24.07 8.35
C PRO A 78 0.71 -24.41 6.96
N GLY A 79 -0.48 -23.92 6.63
CA GLY A 79 -1.12 -24.14 5.33
C GLY A 79 -0.79 -23.11 4.26
N THR A 80 0.03 -22.09 4.57
CA THR A 80 0.38 -21.05 3.59
C THR A 80 1.37 -21.59 2.56
N ASP A 81 1.06 -21.44 1.27
CA ASP A 81 2.03 -21.70 0.21
C ASP A 81 3.09 -20.59 0.15
N LEU A 82 4.21 -20.82 0.83
CA LEU A 82 5.35 -19.91 0.84
C LEU A 82 6.04 -19.78 -0.52
N ARG A 83 5.87 -20.75 -1.44
CA ARG A 83 6.41 -20.64 -2.80
C ARG A 83 5.60 -19.63 -3.60
N ALA A 84 4.28 -19.68 -3.51
CA ALA A 84 3.39 -18.70 -4.15
C ALA A 84 3.67 -17.28 -3.62
N ALA A 85 3.82 -17.11 -2.30
CA ALA A 85 4.15 -15.81 -1.71
C ALA A 85 5.50 -15.26 -2.23
N ARG A 86 6.53 -16.10 -2.30
CA ARG A 86 7.85 -15.70 -2.82
C ARG A 86 7.83 -15.42 -4.31
N ALA A 87 7.06 -16.16 -5.10
CA ALA A 87 6.90 -15.92 -6.52
C ALA A 87 6.30 -14.53 -6.78
N MET A 88 5.22 -14.16 -6.08
CA MET A 88 4.62 -12.83 -6.15
C MET A 88 5.61 -11.71 -5.78
N VAL A 89 6.37 -11.88 -4.69
CA VAL A 89 7.42 -10.90 -4.32
C VAL A 89 8.53 -10.84 -5.38
N GLY A 90 8.88 -11.99 -5.97
CA GLY A 90 9.84 -12.09 -7.07
C GLY A 90 9.40 -11.32 -8.31
N GLU A 91 8.12 -11.38 -8.68
CA GLU A 91 7.55 -10.60 -9.79
C GLU A 91 7.72 -9.10 -9.56
N LEU A 92 7.36 -8.60 -8.38
CA LEU A 92 7.53 -7.19 -8.03
C LEU A 92 9.00 -6.77 -8.10
N ARG A 93 9.91 -7.57 -7.52
CA ARG A 93 11.36 -7.33 -7.59
C ARG A 93 11.95 -7.42 -9.00
N ALA A 94 11.28 -8.11 -9.91
CA ALA A 94 11.69 -8.24 -11.30
C ALA A 94 11.19 -7.08 -12.19
N GLY A 95 10.48 -6.09 -11.64
CA GLY A 95 9.96 -4.97 -12.43
C GLY A 95 8.45 -4.95 -12.62
N ALA A 96 7.71 -5.94 -12.13
CA ALA A 96 6.27 -5.96 -12.30
C ALA A 96 5.62 -4.80 -11.52
N SER A 97 4.84 -3.96 -12.22
CA SER A 97 4.08 -2.87 -11.57
C SER A 97 2.94 -3.36 -10.66
N LYS A 98 2.60 -4.65 -10.77
CA LYS A 98 1.65 -5.35 -9.91
C LYS A 98 1.91 -6.84 -9.90
N ALA A 99 1.58 -7.50 -8.80
CA ALA A 99 1.57 -8.95 -8.66
C ALA A 99 0.33 -9.39 -7.88
N ARG A 100 -0.11 -10.62 -8.07
CA ARG A 100 -1.24 -11.21 -7.33
C ARG A 100 -0.86 -12.57 -6.78
N ALA A 101 -1.38 -12.90 -5.60
CA ALA A 101 -1.39 -14.26 -5.12
C ALA A 101 -2.76 -14.60 -4.50
N VAL A 102 -3.00 -15.88 -4.34
CA VAL A 102 -4.05 -16.41 -3.47
C VAL A 102 -3.35 -17.24 -2.42
N LEU A 103 -3.42 -16.82 -1.16
CA LEU A 103 -2.70 -17.46 -0.06
C LEU A 103 -3.68 -17.90 1.02
N PHE A 104 -3.47 -19.11 1.56
CA PHE A 104 -4.16 -19.54 2.77
C PHE A 104 -3.47 -18.87 3.97
N ASN A 105 -4.14 -17.92 4.62
CA ASN A 105 -3.60 -17.08 5.69
C ASN A 105 -4.37 -17.31 7.00
N TYR A 106 -3.87 -16.72 8.07
CA TYR A 106 -4.38 -16.87 9.42
C TYR A 106 -4.54 -15.49 10.06
N LYS A 107 -5.69 -15.24 10.68
CA LYS A 107 -5.93 -14.03 11.49
C LYS A 107 -5.19 -14.14 12.83
N LYS A 108 -5.20 -13.07 13.62
CA LYS A 108 -4.60 -13.04 14.97
C LYS A 108 -5.09 -14.18 15.87
N ASP A 109 -6.37 -14.50 15.80
CA ASP A 109 -7.00 -15.59 16.56
C ASP A 109 -6.72 -17.00 16.00
N ARG A 110 -5.86 -17.09 14.96
CA ARG A 110 -5.49 -18.31 14.24
C ARG A 110 -6.61 -18.91 13.39
N SER A 111 -7.73 -18.21 13.20
CA SER A 111 -8.73 -18.62 12.22
C SER A 111 -8.15 -18.50 10.81
N PRO A 112 -8.30 -19.53 9.97
CA PRO A 112 -7.80 -19.50 8.61
C PRO A 112 -8.74 -18.73 7.67
N PHE A 113 -8.18 -18.14 6.63
CA PHE A 113 -8.94 -17.53 5.54
C PHE A 113 -8.17 -17.58 4.22
N TRP A 114 -8.90 -17.58 3.11
CA TRP A 114 -8.30 -17.40 1.79
C TRP A 114 -8.09 -15.91 1.52
N ASN A 115 -6.83 -15.51 1.40
CA ASN A 115 -6.41 -14.16 1.09
C ASN A 115 -6.13 -14.04 -0.40
N ASP A 116 -7.05 -13.46 -1.15
CA ASP A 116 -6.83 -13.02 -2.53
C ASP A 116 -6.23 -11.61 -2.47
N LEU A 117 -4.91 -11.53 -2.66
CA LEU A 117 -4.17 -10.28 -2.53
C LEU A 117 -3.56 -9.81 -3.85
N VAL A 118 -3.67 -8.51 -4.09
CA VAL A 118 -3.00 -7.83 -5.19
C VAL A 118 -2.10 -6.75 -4.61
N VAL A 119 -0.86 -6.71 -5.10
CA VAL A 119 0.18 -5.82 -4.60
C VAL A 119 0.68 -4.95 -5.74
N THR A 120 0.80 -3.65 -5.48
CA THR A 120 1.42 -2.69 -6.41
C THR A 120 2.57 -1.98 -5.71
N HIS A 121 3.67 -1.80 -6.45
CA HIS A 121 4.82 -1.05 -5.98
C HIS A 121 4.64 0.46 -6.19
N ILE A 122 5.09 1.25 -5.23
CA ILE A 122 5.10 2.71 -5.24
C ILE A 122 6.51 3.17 -4.84
N GLY A 123 7.32 3.60 -5.80
CA GLY A 123 8.69 4.05 -5.59
C GLY A 123 9.07 5.23 -6.50
N ASP A 124 10.13 5.94 -6.11
CA ASP A 124 10.64 7.12 -6.83
C ASP A 124 11.59 6.76 -7.99
N ASP A 125 12.02 5.50 -8.09
CA ASP A 125 13.01 5.07 -9.07
C ASP A 125 12.46 3.96 -9.98
N ALA A 126 12.89 3.95 -11.24
CA ALA A 126 12.50 2.93 -12.22
C ALA A 126 13.06 1.53 -11.87
N SER A 127 13.94 1.46 -10.88
CA SER A 127 14.45 0.24 -10.23
C SER A 127 13.44 -0.29 -9.21
N VAL A 128 12.31 -0.78 -9.74
CA VAL A 128 11.22 -1.43 -9.01
C VAL A 128 11.77 -2.48 -8.02
N GLY A 129 11.33 -2.41 -6.76
CA GLY A 129 11.51 -3.50 -5.79
C GLY A 129 12.75 -3.44 -4.88
N VAL A 130 13.49 -2.32 -4.85
CA VAL A 130 14.58 -2.11 -3.87
C VAL A 130 14.38 -0.84 -3.03
N SER A 131 13.74 0.20 -3.58
CA SER A 131 13.44 1.45 -2.87
C SER A 131 11.99 1.84 -3.09
N GLY A 132 11.20 1.94 -2.02
CA GLY A 132 9.79 2.32 -2.08
C GLY A 132 8.89 1.54 -1.13
N TYR A 133 7.60 1.56 -1.43
CA TYR A 133 6.55 0.92 -0.65
C TYR A 133 5.68 0.05 -1.54
N ASP A 134 5.28 -1.11 -1.03
CA ASP A 134 4.29 -1.96 -1.66
C ASP A 134 2.94 -1.75 -0.99
N VAL A 135 1.90 -1.54 -1.79
CA VAL A 135 0.53 -1.42 -1.32
C VAL A 135 -0.22 -2.68 -1.71
N ALA A 136 -0.62 -3.44 -0.69
CA ALA A 136 -1.35 -4.68 -0.84
C ALA A 136 -2.83 -4.50 -0.47
N PHE A 137 -3.70 -4.83 -1.42
CA PHE A 137 -5.14 -5.00 -1.20
C PHE A 137 -5.39 -6.45 -0.85
N LEU A 138 -6.17 -6.68 0.20
CA LEU A 138 -6.55 -8.01 0.62
C LEU A 138 -8.06 -8.17 0.49
N ARG A 139 -8.47 -9.35 0.05
CA ARG A 139 -9.86 -9.78 0.07
C ARG A 139 -9.96 -11.15 0.72
N GLU A 140 -10.82 -11.26 1.71
CA GLU A 140 -11.20 -12.55 2.28
C GLU A 140 -12.16 -13.25 1.32
N ALA A 141 -11.70 -14.37 0.75
CA ALA A 141 -12.46 -15.22 -0.14
C ALA A 141 -13.08 -16.39 0.62
N ARG A 142 -14.22 -16.89 0.13
CA ARG A 142 -14.94 -18.01 0.76
C ARG A 142 -14.19 -19.33 0.66
N ASP A 143 -13.55 -19.55 -0.49
CA ASP A 143 -12.78 -20.73 -0.83
C ASP A 143 -11.75 -20.39 -1.93
N ALA A 144 -10.93 -21.37 -2.32
CA ALA A 144 -9.91 -21.17 -3.35
C ALA A 144 -10.50 -20.84 -4.74
N GLY A 145 -11.71 -21.29 -5.05
CA GLY A 145 -12.40 -20.98 -6.31
C GLY A 145 -12.89 -19.55 -6.34
N ASP A 146 -13.53 -19.09 -5.25
CA ASP A 146 -13.89 -17.69 -5.04
C ASP A 146 -12.64 -16.80 -5.03
N ALA A 147 -11.52 -17.26 -4.47
CA ALA A 147 -10.26 -16.51 -4.52
C ALA A 147 -9.68 -16.42 -5.94
N ALA A 148 -9.98 -17.36 -6.83
CA ALA A 148 -9.43 -17.38 -8.19
C ALA A 148 -10.25 -16.55 -9.19
N ASP A 149 -11.44 -16.07 -8.82
CA ASP A 149 -12.43 -15.42 -9.71
C ASP A 149 -12.01 -14.05 -10.28
N GLY A 150 -10.90 -13.48 -9.81
CA GLY A 150 -10.35 -12.21 -10.29
C GLY A 150 -11.01 -10.97 -9.70
N ALA A 151 -11.90 -11.10 -8.71
CA ALA A 151 -12.56 -9.95 -8.06
C ALA A 151 -11.54 -8.95 -7.49
N ALA A 152 -10.50 -9.44 -6.81
CA ALA A 152 -9.45 -8.57 -6.26
C ALA A 152 -8.65 -7.84 -7.36
N LEU A 153 -8.51 -8.43 -8.56
CA LEU A 153 -7.87 -7.74 -9.70
C LEU A 153 -8.71 -6.59 -10.22
N SER A 154 -10.03 -6.79 -10.33
CA SER A 154 -10.97 -5.77 -10.76
C SER A 154 -10.95 -4.57 -9.79
N GLU A 155 -11.03 -4.84 -8.50
CA GLU A 155 -10.94 -3.81 -7.46
C GLU A 155 -9.57 -3.13 -7.45
N CYS A 156 -8.48 -3.89 -7.54
CA CYS A 156 -7.13 -3.32 -7.61
C CYS A 156 -6.96 -2.42 -8.84
N PHE A 157 -7.54 -2.76 -9.99
CA PHE A 157 -7.45 -1.91 -11.18
C PHE A 157 -8.17 -0.57 -10.96
N SER A 158 -9.38 -0.61 -10.42
CA SER A 158 -10.12 0.58 -10.00
C SER A 158 -9.32 1.39 -8.98
N MET A 159 -8.67 0.71 -8.03
CA MET A 159 -7.90 1.34 -6.98
C MET A 159 -6.59 1.95 -7.47
N LYS A 160 -5.86 1.28 -8.38
CA LYS A 160 -4.65 1.83 -8.99
C LYS A 160 -4.95 3.13 -9.73
N LYS A 161 -6.07 3.18 -10.45
CA LYS A 161 -6.57 4.42 -11.09
C LYS A 161 -6.87 5.51 -10.06
N ARG A 162 -7.36 5.16 -8.86
CA ARG A 162 -7.60 6.11 -7.77
C ARG A 162 -6.33 6.48 -6.99
N LEU A 163 -5.31 5.63 -7.01
CA LEU A 163 -3.99 5.84 -6.40
C LEU A 163 -3.08 6.71 -7.25
N SER A 164 -3.21 6.66 -8.58
CA SER A 164 -2.30 7.38 -9.49
C SER A 164 -2.09 8.88 -9.16
N PRO A 165 -3.12 9.65 -8.73
CA PRO A 165 -2.91 11.05 -8.34
C PRO A 165 -2.06 11.21 -7.08
N PHE A 166 -2.06 10.21 -6.20
CA PHE A 166 -1.32 10.21 -4.93
C PHE A 166 0.11 9.67 -5.10
N THR A 167 0.31 8.75 -6.05
CA THR A 167 1.61 8.14 -6.32
C THR A 167 2.48 8.95 -7.26
N GLY A 168 1.94 9.91 -8.02
CA GLY A 168 2.73 10.68 -8.98
C GLY A 168 3.11 9.88 -10.23
N GLU A 169 2.51 8.70 -10.44
CA GLU A 169 2.46 8.08 -11.77
C GLU A 169 1.62 9.01 -12.65
N LEU A 170 2.27 9.75 -13.56
CA LEU A 170 1.56 10.47 -14.61
C LEU A 170 0.65 9.46 -15.31
N SER A 171 -0.66 9.69 -15.25
CA SER A 171 -1.59 8.86 -16.02
C SER A 171 -1.13 8.85 -17.47
N GLU A 172 -1.12 7.69 -18.14
CA GLU A 172 -0.87 7.64 -19.59
C GLU A 172 -1.83 8.57 -20.38
N ALA A 173 -2.93 9.01 -19.76
CA ALA A 173 -3.85 10.01 -20.30
C ALA A 173 -3.28 11.45 -20.36
N SER A 174 -2.12 11.73 -19.76
CA SER A 174 -1.48 13.06 -19.80
C SER A 174 -0.47 13.23 -20.95
N MET A 175 -0.25 12.19 -21.78
CA MET A 175 0.67 12.25 -22.92
C MET A 175 0.01 12.70 -24.24
N PHE A 176 -1.30 12.98 -24.24
CA PHE A 176 -2.08 13.45 -25.40
C PHE A 176 -2.73 14.83 -25.19
N VAL A 177 -2.00 15.81 -24.65
CA VAL A 177 -2.38 17.23 -24.81
C VAL A 177 -1.14 18.11 -24.96
N VAL A 178 -0.20 17.74 -25.84
CA VAL A 178 0.73 18.69 -26.46
C VAL A 178 0.99 18.22 -27.90
N SER A 179 0.14 18.64 -28.82
CA SER A 179 0.47 18.82 -30.24
C SER A 179 -0.54 19.76 -30.87
#